data_AF-A0A3D4YF45-F1
#
_entry.id   AF-A0A3D4YF45-F1
#
_cell.length_a   1.000
_cell.length_b   1.000
_cell.length_c   1.000
_cell.angle_alpha   90.00
_cell.angle_beta   90.00
_cell.angle_gamma   90.00
#
_symmetry.space_group_name_H-M   'P 1'
#
loop_
_entity.id
_entity.type
_entity.pdbx_description
1 polymer ?
#
loop_
_entity_poly.entity_id
_entity_poly.type
_entity_poly.pdbx_seq_one_letter_code
_entity_poly.pdbx_strand_id
1 'polypeptide(L)'
;CGSGMATTAAIGGMMIPQMKDKGYKVPYAATLVCFGGTVGPIIPPSLSFVLYGATTKVPVPTLFLAGILPGILIGIGFLVTNYVMCRSMGQDLAIRTTAEKVNIMEAMQVRGKLVWKTFREGFWALLSPVIILGGIYSGIFTPTEAACISVVYSLFVSVFVYKELDMKGVYKTFLAASVINGVTSFLLGYSTVFSTFMTFERVPQAISEFLMTVTESPVVLLLIINAILLVVGCFLDTVPAIIVMAPMLLPTITHFGISPVHFGVIMAVNLAFGLCTPPYGCNLFVGAAVAKISMESMFKYIIPFFIVSIVLLMIITYVPAISLFFIN
;
A
#
# COMPACT_ATOMS: atom_id res chain seq x y z
N CYS A 1 -1.85 4.68 -6.86
CA CYS A 1 -2.70 4.87 -5.68
C CYS A 1 -1.81 4.88 -4.43
N GLY A 2 -1.75 6.00 -3.70
CA GLY A 2 -0.92 6.12 -2.49
C GLY A 2 -1.58 5.56 -1.21
N SER A 3 -2.68 4.82 -1.35
CA SER A 3 -3.46 4.23 -0.25
C SER A 3 -3.57 2.71 -0.44
N GLY A 4 -3.39 1.95 0.65
CA GLY A 4 -3.38 0.48 0.60
C GLY A 4 -4.73 -0.08 0.19
N MET A 5 -5.80 0.44 0.78
CA MET A 5 -7.18 0.01 0.48
C MET A 5 -7.63 0.34 -0.93
N ALA A 6 -7.33 1.56 -1.40
CA ALA A 6 -7.66 1.95 -2.77
C ALA A 6 -6.93 1.08 -3.80
N THR A 7 -5.67 0.74 -3.52
CA THR A 7 -4.87 -0.17 -4.35
C THR A 7 -5.46 -1.58 -4.35
N THR A 8 -5.80 -2.11 -3.18
CA THR A 8 -6.44 -3.43 -3.05
C THR A 8 -7.77 -3.48 -3.79
N ALA A 9 -8.59 -2.44 -3.70
CA ALA A 9 -9.86 -2.36 -4.40
C ALA A 9 -9.70 -2.35 -5.93
N ALA A 10 -8.83 -1.47 -6.44
CA ALA A 10 -8.62 -1.30 -7.88
C ALA A 10 -7.90 -2.50 -8.51
N ILE A 11 -6.75 -2.89 -7.95
CA ILE A 11 -5.94 -4.01 -8.47
C ILE A 11 -6.65 -5.34 -8.20
N GLY A 12 -7.28 -5.50 -7.04
CA GLY A 12 -8.03 -6.70 -6.70
C GLY A 12 -9.20 -6.96 -7.63
N GLY A 13 -9.93 -5.90 -8.02
CA GLY A 13 -11.04 -6.03 -8.96
C GLY A 13 -10.64 -6.63 -10.31
N MET A 14 -9.40 -6.39 -10.75
CA MET A 14 -8.86 -6.96 -12.00
C MET A 14 -8.15 -8.30 -11.80
N MET A 15 -7.31 -8.39 -10.76
CA MET A 15 -6.41 -9.53 -10.58
C MET A 15 -7.12 -10.76 -9.97
N ILE A 16 -8.04 -10.57 -9.04
CA ILE A 16 -8.69 -11.69 -8.33
C ILE A 16 -9.52 -12.56 -9.29
N PRO A 17 -10.34 -12.00 -10.21
CA PRO A 17 -11.03 -12.80 -11.22
C PRO A 17 -10.08 -13.58 -12.13
N GLN A 18 -9.02 -12.93 -12.63
CA GLN A 18 -8.06 -13.60 -13.51
C GLN A 18 -7.27 -14.72 -12.81
N MET A 19 -6.91 -14.53 -11.53
CA MET A 19 -6.28 -15.57 -10.72
C MET A 19 -7.24 -16.74 -10.49
N LYS A 20 -8.52 -16.45 -10.22
CA LYS A 20 -9.55 -17.49 -10.11
C LYS A 20 -9.69 -18.30 -11.40
N ASP A 21 -9.71 -17.64 -12.56
CA ASP A 21 -9.81 -18.31 -13.87
C ASP A 21 -8.60 -19.22 -14.15
N LYS A 22 -7.43 -18.86 -13.60
CA LYS A 22 -6.21 -19.68 -13.65
C LYS A 22 -6.13 -20.77 -12.57
N GLY A 23 -7.19 -20.99 -11.81
CA GLY A 23 -7.28 -22.05 -10.80
C GLY A 23 -6.71 -21.71 -9.43
N TYR A 24 -6.36 -20.44 -9.16
CA TYR A 24 -5.93 -20.03 -7.83
C TYR A 24 -7.14 -19.94 -6.88
N LYS A 25 -6.92 -20.35 -5.62
CA LYS A 25 -7.91 -20.19 -4.56
C LYS A 25 -8.19 -18.71 -4.33
N VAL A 26 -9.46 -18.31 -4.41
CA VAL A 26 -9.89 -16.91 -4.24
C VAL A 26 -9.39 -16.27 -2.93
N PRO A 27 -9.41 -16.94 -1.76
CA PRO A 27 -8.88 -16.36 -0.53
C PRO A 27 -7.36 -16.10 -0.57
N TYR A 28 -6.62 -16.91 -1.33
CA TYR A 28 -5.19 -16.66 -1.55
C TYR A 28 -4.96 -15.43 -2.42
N ALA A 29 -5.68 -15.33 -3.54
CA ALA A 29 -5.59 -14.18 -4.43
C ALA A 29 -5.98 -12.88 -3.72
N ALA A 30 -7.06 -12.90 -2.92
CA ALA A 30 -7.47 -11.77 -2.10
C ALA A 30 -6.38 -11.36 -1.11
N THR A 31 -5.76 -12.31 -0.42
CA THR A 31 -4.68 -12.05 0.55
C THR A 31 -3.46 -11.44 -0.12
N LEU A 32 -3.02 -12.01 -1.24
CA LEU A 32 -1.89 -11.51 -2.01
C LEU A 32 -2.09 -10.05 -2.43
N VAL A 33 -3.29 -9.72 -2.92
CA VAL A 33 -3.64 -8.36 -3.32
C VAL A 33 -3.66 -7.41 -2.12
N CYS A 34 -4.22 -7.83 -0.98
CA CYS A 34 -4.20 -7.01 0.24
C CYS A 34 -2.77 -6.63 0.63
N PHE A 35 -1.88 -7.61 0.77
CA PHE A 35 -0.49 -7.35 1.13
C PHE A 35 0.25 -6.56 0.06
N GLY A 36 0.05 -6.85 -1.22
CA GLY A 36 0.60 -6.05 -2.32
C GLY A 36 0.12 -4.59 -2.28
N GLY A 37 -1.13 -4.36 -1.88
CA GLY A 37 -1.69 -3.03 -1.70
C GLY A 37 -0.97 -2.21 -0.64
N THR A 38 -0.44 -2.84 0.41
CA THR A 38 0.30 -2.14 1.50
C THR A 38 1.61 -1.51 1.04
N VAL A 39 2.12 -1.89 -0.13
CA VAL A 39 3.30 -1.26 -0.74
C VAL A 39 2.97 0.13 -1.29
N GLY A 40 1.71 0.36 -1.70
CA GLY A 40 1.26 1.63 -2.28
C GLY A 40 1.46 2.86 -1.37
N PRO A 41 1.12 2.77 -0.07
CA PRO A 41 1.45 3.80 0.93
C PRO A 41 2.94 4.02 1.20
N ILE A 42 3.84 3.20 0.67
CA ILE A 42 5.27 3.22 1.03
C ILE A 42 6.11 3.69 -0.16
N ILE A 43 5.82 3.23 -1.38
CA ILE A 43 6.55 3.65 -2.58
C ILE A 43 6.05 5.03 -3.05
N PRO A 44 6.94 6.02 -3.29
CA PRO A 44 6.56 7.32 -3.81
C PRO A 44 5.86 7.26 -5.18
N PRO A 45 4.82 8.08 -5.42
CA PRO A 45 4.27 9.12 -4.54
C PRO A 45 3.31 8.52 -3.50
N SER A 46 3.60 8.75 -2.21
CA SER A 46 2.86 8.16 -1.09
C SER A 46 2.00 9.22 -0.38
N LEU A 47 0.70 8.92 -0.22
CA LEU A 47 -0.21 9.77 0.55
C LEU A 47 0.21 9.85 2.02
N SER A 48 0.70 8.74 2.59
CA SER A 48 1.17 8.68 3.98
C SER A 48 2.28 9.69 4.24
N PHE A 49 3.26 9.80 3.34
CA PHE A 49 4.35 10.76 3.49
C PHE A 49 3.91 12.20 3.29
N VAL A 50 2.95 12.45 2.40
CA VAL A 50 2.38 13.79 2.21
C VAL A 50 1.67 14.23 3.49
N LEU A 51 0.82 13.37 4.06
CA LEU A 51 0.08 13.67 5.29
C LEU A 51 1.02 13.86 6.47
N TYR A 52 1.97 12.94 6.64
CA TYR A 52 2.97 13.03 7.70
C TYR A 52 3.79 14.32 7.57
N GLY A 53 4.28 14.66 6.37
CA GLY A 53 5.01 15.89 6.13
C GLY A 53 4.17 17.15 6.40
N ALA A 54 2.89 17.14 6.03
CA ALA A 54 1.97 18.23 6.31
C ALA A 54 1.72 18.44 7.81
N THR A 55 1.62 17.35 8.60
CA THR A 55 1.33 17.43 10.04
C THR A 55 2.57 17.67 10.89
N THR A 56 3.73 17.20 10.44
CA THR A 56 5.00 17.27 11.18
C THR A 56 5.95 18.36 10.68
N LYS A 57 5.61 19.02 9.56
CA LYS A 57 6.46 20.00 8.85
C LYS A 57 7.78 19.43 8.31
N VAL A 58 7.90 18.11 8.23
CA VAL A 58 9.04 17.45 7.56
C VAL A 58 8.88 17.57 6.04
N PRO A 59 9.94 17.92 5.28
CA PRO A 59 9.83 18.06 3.84
C PRO A 59 9.39 16.76 3.13
N VAL A 60 8.28 16.84 2.39
CA VAL A 60 7.72 15.70 1.64
C VAL A 60 8.70 15.10 0.62
N PRO A 61 9.49 15.88 -0.15
CA PRO A 61 10.46 15.31 -1.08
C PRO A 61 11.50 14.41 -0.38
N THR A 62 11.93 14.79 0.83
CA THR A 62 12.87 14.00 1.64
C THR A 62 12.24 12.69 2.10
N LEU A 63 10.97 12.72 2.54
CA LEU A 63 10.23 11.51 2.91
C LEU A 63 10.02 10.58 1.71
N PHE A 64 9.81 11.13 0.51
CA PHE A 64 9.73 10.33 -0.70
C PHE A 64 11.04 9.59 -0.98
N LEU A 65 12.18 10.28 -0.94
CA LEU A 65 13.48 9.62 -1.09
C LEU A 65 13.70 8.54 -0.03
N ALA A 66 13.29 8.80 1.21
CA ALA A 66 13.40 7.86 2.32
C ALA A 66 12.61 6.55 2.12
N GLY A 67 11.47 6.62 1.41
CA GLY A 67 10.56 5.50 1.21
C GLY A 67 10.95 4.52 0.10
N ILE A 68 11.88 4.90 -0.79
CA ILE A 68 12.24 4.09 -1.97
C ILE A 68 12.82 2.74 -1.55
N LEU A 69 13.89 2.74 -0.76
CA LEU A 69 14.54 1.50 -0.30
C LEU A 69 13.62 0.62 0.57
N PRO A 70 12.93 1.15 1.59
CA PRO A 70 11.93 0.39 2.35
C PRO A 70 10.86 -0.23 1.45
N GLY A 71 10.34 0.53 0.48
CA GLY A 71 9.32 0.05 -0.45
C GLY A 71 9.81 -1.09 -1.34
N ILE A 72 11.04 -0.99 -1.87
CA ILE A 72 11.68 -2.06 -2.65
C ILE A 72 11.89 -3.30 -1.78
N LEU A 73 12.42 -3.12 -0.57
CA LEU A 73 12.68 -4.21 0.37
C LEU A 73 11.39 -4.99 0.69
N ILE A 74 10.30 -4.26 0.97
CA ILE A 74 8.99 -4.86 1.25
C ILE A 74 8.43 -5.56 0.02
N GLY A 75 8.53 -4.93 -1.15
CA GLY A 75 8.11 -5.53 -2.42
C GLY A 75 8.83 -6.85 -2.70
N ILE A 76 10.16 -6.89 -2.54
CA ILE A 76 10.96 -8.12 -2.69
C ILE A 76 10.55 -9.15 -1.65
N GLY A 77 10.37 -8.77 -0.38
CA GLY A 77 9.94 -9.69 0.68
C GLY A 77 8.59 -10.36 0.37
N PHE A 78 7.61 -9.60 -0.12
CA PHE A 78 6.32 -10.15 -0.54
C PHE A 78 6.40 -10.99 -1.81
N LEU A 79 7.26 -10.64 -2.77
CA LEU A 79 7.52 -11.47 -3.96
C LEU A 79 8.11 -12.83 -3.58
N VAL A 80 9.10 -12.85 -2.69
CA VAL A 80 9.70 -14.08 -2.17
C VAL A 80 8.66 -14.91 -1.42
N THR A 81 7.85 -14.27 -0.57
CA THR A 81 6.78 -14.95 0.18
C THR A 81 5.77 -15.59 -0.76
N ASN A 82 5.30 -14.84 -1.76
CA ASN A 82 4.39 -15.33 -2.79
C ASN A 82 5.01 -16.49 -3.58
N TYR A 83 6.28 -16.40 -3.97
CA TYR A 83 6.97 -17.48 -4.69
C TYR A 83 7.03 -18.78 -3.86
N VAL A 84 7.42 -18.68 -2.58
CA VAL A 84 7.49 -19.83 -1.67
C VAL A 84 6.10 -20.43 -1.42
N MET A 85 5.07 -19.59 -1.24
CA MET A 85 3.70 -20.04 -1.05
C MET A 85 3.12 -20.71 -2.30
N CYS A 86 3.31 -20.13 -3.49
CA CYS A 86 2.88 -20.75 -4.76
C CYS A 86 3.50 -22.14 -4.96
N ARG A 87 4.80 -22.29 -4.64
CA ARG A 87 5.52 -23.56 -4.77
C ARG A 87 5.07 -24.60 -3.73
N SER A 88 4.86 -24.18 -2.48
CA SER A 88 4.43 -25.10 -1.40
C SER A 88 2.99 -25.56 -1.53
N MET A 89 2.10 -24.71 -2.07
CA MET A 89 0.69 -25.06 -2.29
C MET A 89 0.41 -25.81 -3.59
N GLY A 90 1.45 -26.06 -4.41
CA GLY A 90 1.31 -26.73 -5.69
C GLY A 90 0.46 -25.96 -6.72
N GLN A 91 0.16 -24.68 -6.50
CA GLN A 91 -0.60 -23.86 -7.46
C GLN A 91 0.22 -23.50 -8.71
N ASP A 92 1.54 -23.66 -8.63
CA ASP A 92 2.46 -23.59 -9.76
C ASP A 92 2.19 -24.71 -10.81
N LEU A 93 1.48 -25.79 -10.44
CA LEU A 93 1.16 -26.91 -11.34
C LEU A 93 -0.06 -26.65 -12.24
N ALA A 94 -0.98 -25.76 -11.88
CA ALA A 94 -2.17 -25.49 -12.70
C ALA A 94 -1.83 -24.80 -14.05
N ILE A 95 -0.67 -24.15 -14.14
CA ILE A 95 -0.18 -23.45 -15.34
C ILE A 95 0.80 -24.31 -16.16
N ARG A 96 1.29 -25.44 -15.61
CA ARG A 96 2.25 -26.30 -16.32
C ARG A 96 1.68 -27.01 -17.55
N THR A 97 0.36 -27.01 -17.75
CA THR A 97 -0.26 -27.59 -18.95
C THR A 97 -0.10 -26.72 -20.20
N THR A 98 0.47 -25.51 -20.13
CA THR A 98 0.65 -24.65 -21.34
C THR A 98 1.98 -23.88 -21.39
N ALA A 99 2.92 -24.16 -20.49
CA ALA A 99 4.25 -23.58 -20.58
C ALA A 99 5.13 -24.43 -21.52
N GLU A 100 5.01 -24.19 -22.83
CA GLU A 100 6.06 -24.61 -23.78
C GLU A 100 7.41 -24.13 -23.24
N LYS A 101 8.39 -25.05 -23.19
CA LYS A 101 9.77 -24.72 -22.84
C LYS A 101 10.34 -23.83 -23.95
N VAL A 102 10.11 -22.52 -23.87
CA VAL A 102 10.64 -21.58 -24.87
C VAL A 102 12.14 -21.40 -24.65
N ASN A 103 12.93 -21.59 -25.70
CA ASN A 103 14.37 -21.36 -25.72
C ASN A 103 14.69 -19.90 -25.38
N ILE A 104 15.65 -19.66 -24.48
CA ILE A 104 15.92 -18.34 -23.87
C ILE A 104 16.26 -17.27 -24.92
N MET A 105 16.88 -17.68 -26.03
CA MET A 105 17.34 -16.78 -27.10
C MET A 105 16.20 -16.36 -28.06
N GLU A 106 15.29 -17.28 -28.40
CA GLU A 106 14.08 -16.99 -29.20
C GLU A 106 13.04 -16.20 -28.39
N ALA A 107 12.88 -16.55 -27.11
CA ALA A 107 12.04 -15.80 -26.17
C ALA A 107 12.46 -14.33 -26.06
N MET A 108 13.77 -14.03 -26.12
CA MET A 108 14.29 -12.67 -25.95
C MET A 108 14.04 -11.77 -27.18
N GLN A 109 14.18 -12.32 -28.40
CA GLN A 109 13.91 -11.58 -29.65
C GLN A 109 12.41 -11.33 -29.87
N VAL A 110 11.57 -12.32 -29.58
CA VAL A 110 10.10 -12.16 -29.64
C VAL A 110 9.63 -11.18 -28.56
N ARG A 111 10.19 -11.27 -27.33
CA ARG A 111 9.88 -10.31 -26.25
C ARG A 111 10.28 -8.89 -26.58
N GLY A 112 11.45 -8.64 -27.18
CA GLY A 112 11.87 -7.28 -27.52
C GLY A 112 10.90 -6.57 -28.47
N LYS A 113 10.45 -7.28 -29.52
CA LYS A 113 9.43 -6.78 -30.45
C LYS A 113 8.07 -6.61 -29.79
N LEU A 114 7.66 -7.56 -28.93
CA LEU A 114 6.41 -7.46 -28.18
C LEU A 114 6.43 -6.26 -27.22
N VAL A 115 7.49 -6.10 -26.44
CA VAL A 115 7.67 -4.99 -25.49
C VAL A 115 7.64 -3.65 -26.22
N TRP A 116 8.31 -3.53 -27.36
CA TRP A 116 8.28 -2.30 -28.16
C TRP A 116 6.90 -2.00 -28.75
N LYS A 117 6.20 -3.03 -29.24
CA LYS A 117 4.83 -2.91 -29.74
C LYS A 117 3.88 -2.48 -28.62
N THR A 118 3.90 -3.16 -27.49
CA THR A 118 3.10 -2.85 -26.31
C THR A 118 3.46 -1.48 -25.72
N PHE A 119 4.72 -1.06 -25.78
CA PHE A 119 5.14 0.28 -25.37
C PHE A 119 4.52 1.36 -26.27
N ARG A 120 4.52 1.17 -27.59
CA ARG A 120 3.88 2.11 -28.53
C ARG A 120 2.36 2.14 -28.35
N GLU A 121 1.74 0.98 -28.20
CA GLU A 121 0.29 0.86 -27.99
C GLU A 121 -0.11 1.45 -26.62
N GLY A 122 0.70 1.22 -25.57
CA GLY A 122 0.50 1.71 -24.21
C GLY A 122 1.06 3.11 -23.92
N PHE A 123 1.62 3.81 -24.92
CA PHE A 123 2.36 5.06 -24.69
C PHE A 123 1.52 6.12 -23.96
N TRP A 124 0.25 6.26 -24.36
CA TRP A 124 -0.67 7.21 -23.73
C TRP A 124 -1.06 6.80 -22.31
N ALA A 125 -1.21 5.51 -22.02
CA ALA A 125 -1.39 5.05 -20.65
C ALA A 125 -0.14 5.33 -19.78
N LEU A 126 1.07 5.14 -20.34
CA LEU A 126 2.35 5.36 -19.63
C LEU A 126 2.64 6.84 -19.33
N LEU A 127 1.98 7.77 -20.01
CA LEU A 127 2.07 9.19 -19.68
C LEU A 127 1.36 9.55 -18.37
N SER A 128 0.40 8.75 -17.89
CA SER A 128 -0.33 9.04 -16.64
C SER A 128 0.60 9.18 -15.43
N PRO A 129 1.51 8.23 -15.12
CA PRO A 129 2.51 8.40 -14.07
C PRO A 129 3.39 9.64 -14.24
N VAL A 130 3.76 9.99 -15.48
CA VAL A 130 4.58 11.18 -15.78
C VAL A 130 3.81 12.46 -15.50
N ILE A 131 2.53 12.53 -15.84
CA ILE A 131 1.66 13.69 -15.55
C ILE A 131 1.49 13.84 -14.04
N ILE A 132 1.26 12.74 -13.31
CA ILE A 132 1.11 12.76 -11.85
C ILE A 132 2.42 13.23 -11.19
N LEU A 133 3.54 12.55 -11.47
CA LEU A 133 4.82 12.84 -10.83
C LEU A 133 5.37 14.20 -11.27
N GLY A 134 5.30 14.51 -12.56
CA GLY A 134 5.72 15.80 -13.11
C GLY A 134 4.91 16.95 -12.55
N GLY A 135 3.59 16.80 -12.41
CA GLY A 135 2.71 17.81 -11.81
C GLY A 135 2.96 18.04 -10.31
N ILE A 136 3.24 16.97 -9.57
CA ILE A 136 3.58 17.06 -8.14
C ILE A 136 4.97 17.68 -7.95
N TYR A 137 6.00 17.21 -8.68
CA TYR A 137 7.37 17.68 -8.51
C TYR A 137 7.59 19.10 -9.04
N SER A 138 6.83 19.54 -10.04
CA SER A 138 6.83 20.94 -10.48
C SER A 138 6.06 21.87 -9.54
N GLY A 139 5.34 21.34 -8.55
CA GLY A 139 4.55 22.13 -7.60
C GLY A 139 3.26 22.71 -8.17
N ILE A 140 2.86 22.31 -9.39
CA ILE A 140 1.64 22.80 -10.06
C ILE A 140 0.40 22.16 -9.43
N PHE A 141 0.48 20.89 -9.03
CA PHE A 141 -0.64 20.14 -8.47
C PHE A 141 -0.29 19.52 -7.11
N THR A 142 -1.26 19.53 -6.21
CA THR A 142 -1.25 18.68 -5.01
C THR A 142 -1.53 17.22 -5.37
N PRO A 143 -1.20 16.24 -4.50
CA PRO A 143 -1.45 14.82 -4.79
C PRO A 143 -2.93 14.49 -5.04
N THR A 144 -3.85 15.20 -4.38
CA THR A 144 -5.30 15.07 -4.58
C THR A 144 -5.74 15.60 -5.94
N GLU A 145 -5.21 16.75 -6.36
CA GLU A 145 -5.48 17.31 -7.70
C GLU A 145 -4.88 16.45 -8.81
N ALA A 146 -3.67 15.94 -8.60
CA ALA A 146 -3.01 15.03 -9.53
C ALA A 146 -3.83 13.74 -9.74
N ALA A 147 -4.49 13.22 -8.71
CA ALA A 147 -5.40 12.09 -8.82
C ALA A 147 -6.63 12.44 -9.69
N CYS A 148 -7.27 13.59 -9.47
CA CYS A 148 -8.39 14.07 -10.29
C CYS A 148 -7.99 14.22 -11.77
N ILE A 149 -6.85 14.85 -12.03
CA ILE A 149 -6.30 15.04 -13.37
C ILE A 149 -6.01 13.68 -14.02
N SER A 150 -5.45 12.73 -13.27
CA SER A 150 -5.20 11.38 -13.78
C SER A 150 -6.49 10.66 -14.19
N VAL A 151 -7.59 10.82 -13.45
CA VAL A 151 -8.89 10.22 -13.82
C VAL A 151 -9.43 10.85 -15.09
N VAL A 152 -9.42 12.18 -15.19
CA VAL A 152 -9.87 12.91 -16.38
C VAL A 152 -9.03 12.52 -17.60
N TYR A 153 -7.70 12.47 -17.45
CA TYR A 153 -6.78 12.04 -18.48
C TYR A 153 -7.03 10.59 -18.91
N SER A 154 -7.19 9.68 -17.95
CA SER A 154 -7.46 8.26 -18.23
C SER A 154 -8.77 8.07 -18.98
N LEU A 155 -9.81 8.82 -18.62
CA LEU A 155 -11.09 8.82 -19.32
C LEU A 155 -10.93 9.35 -20.75
N PHE A 156 -10.21 10.46 -20.93
CA PHE A 156 -9.95 11.04 -22.24
C PHE A 156 -9.20 10.06 -23.16
N VAL A 157 -8.12 9.47 -22.67
CA VAL A 157 -7.33 8.48 -23.42
C VAL A 157 -8.18 7.25 -23.76
N SER A 158 -8.95 6.73 -22.80
CA SER A 158 -9.76 5.52 -23.01
C SER A 158 -10.89 5.72 -24.03
N VAL A 159 -11.53 6.90 -24.02
CA VAL A 159 -12.66 7.21 -24.91
C VAL A 159 -12.19 7.67 -26.30
N PHE A 160 -11.23 8.61 -26.35
CA PHE A 160 -10.87 9.28 -27.60
C PHE A 160 -9.66 8.67 -28.30
N VAL A 161 -8.68 8.16 -27.55
CA VAL A 161 -7.43 7.64 -28.11
C VAL A 161 -7.53 6.14 -28.37
N TYR A 162 -7.77 5.35 -27.33
CA TYR A 162 -7.91 3.89 -27.45
C TYR A 162 -9.28 3.46 -27.96
N LYS A 163 -10.31 4.29 -27.75
CA LYS A 163 -11.69 4.00 -28.19
C LYS A 163 -12.20 2.65 -27.67
N GLU A 164 -11.71 2.24 -26.51
CA GLU A 164 -12.10 0.99 -25.83
C GLU A 164 -13.39 1.16 -25.03
N LEU A 165 -13.74 2.41 -24.70
CA LEU A 165 -14.88 2.77 -23.86
C LEU A 165 -15.91 3.59 -24.66
N ASP A 166 -17.09 3.01 -24.85
CA ASP A 166 -18.29 3.72 -25.30
C ASP A 166 -19.00 4.40 -24.13
N MET A 167 -20.00 5.26 -24.41
CA MET A 167 -20.68 6.01 -23.35
C MET A 167 -21.41 5.09 -22.33
N LYS A 168 -21.83 3.89 -22.76
CA LYS A 168 -22.37 2.87 -21.85
C LYS A 168 -21.27 2.24 -21.00
N GLY A 169 -20.10 1.96 -21.56
CA GLY A 169 -18.93 1.48 -20.85
C GLY A 169 -18.44 2.49 -19.82
N VAL A 170 -18.44 3.79 -20.16
CA VAL A 170 -18.14 4.87 -19.21
C VAL A 170 -19.11 4.82 -18.03
N TYR A 171 -20.43 4.79 -18.29
CA TYR A 171 -21.44 4.67 -17.24
C TYR A 171 -21.24 3.43 -16.37
N LYS A 172 -21.01 2.25 -16.97
CA LYS A 172 -20.76 1.01 -16.23
C LYS A 172 -19.51 1.09 -15.37
N THR A 173 -18.46 1.73 -15.86
CA THR A 173 -17.20 1.92 -15.12
C THR A 173 -17.41 2.82 -13.91
N PHE A 174 -18.10 3.95 -14.08
CA PHE A 174 -18.48 4.83 -12.97
C PHE A 174 -19.39 4.14 -11.96
N LEU A 175 -20.36 3.33 -12.41
CA LEU A 175 -21.23 2.56 -11.53
C LEU A 175 -20.42 1.55 -10.71
N ALA A 176 -19.56 0.77 -11.36
CA ALA A 176 -18.71 -0.21 -10.68
C ALA A 176 -17.76 0.44 -9.67
N ALA A 177 -17.11 1.54 -10.05
CA ALA A 177 -16.27 2.33 -9.16
C ALA A 177 -17.06 2.89 -7.97
N SER A 178 -18.29 3.38 -8.20
CA SER A 178 -19.16 3.91 -7.15
C SER A 178 -19.62 2.83 -6.17
N VAL A 179 -19.93 1.61 -6.65
CA VAL A 179 -20.29 0.48 -5.78
C VAL A 179 -19.12 0.09 -4.89
N ILE A 180 -17.92 -0.06 -5.47
CA ILE A 180 -16.70 -0.36 -4.70
C ILE A 180 -16.45 0.75 -3.68
N ASN A 181 -16.47 2.02 -4.10
CA ASN A 181 -16.25 3.16 -3.23
C ASN A 181 -17.32 3.28 -2.12
N GLY A 182 -18.57 2.93 -2.40
CA GLY A 182 -19.66 2.94 -1.42
C GLY A 182 -19.44 1.90 -0.32
N VAL A 183 -19.11 0.66 -0.70
CA VAL A 183 -18.79 -0.41 0.27
C VAL A 183 -17.58 -0.04 1.12
N THR A 184 -16.51 0.49 0.51
CA THR A 184 -15.32 0.90 1.27
C THR A 184 -15.60 2.10 2.16
N SER A 185 -16.30 3.13 1.67
CA SER A 185 -16.61 4.34 2.45
C SER A 185 -17.48 4.04 3.67
N PHE A 186 -18.41 3.09 3.56
CA PHE A 186 -19.23 2.66 4.70
C PHE A 186 -18.36 2.05 5.81
N LEU A 187 -17.41 1.17 5.45
CA LEU A 187 -16.44 0.61 6.40
C LEU A 187 -15.56 1.70 7.03
N LEU A 188 -15.14 2.69 6.23
CA LEU A 188 -14.32 3.82 6.71
C LEU A 188 -15.05 4.75 7.68
N GLY A 189 -16.37 4.92 7.51
CA GLY A 189 -17.19 5.71 8.42
C GLY A 189 -17.07 5.20 9.86
N TYR A 190 -17.19 3.89 10.07
CA TYR A 190 -17.04 3.27 11.40
C TYR A 190 -15.62 3.43 11.95
N SER A 191 -14.57 3.20 11.14
CA SER A 191 -13.19 3.43 11.57
C SER A 191 -12.93 4.88 12.00
N THR A 192 -13.56 5.85 11.33
CA THR A 192 -13.42 7.28 11.66
C THR A 192 -14.11 7.63 12.97
N VAL A 193 -15.28 7.06 13.25
CA VAL A 193 -15.95 7.19 14.56
C VAL A 193 -15.08 6.64 15.67
N PHE A 194 -14.49 5.46 15.47
CA PHE A 194 -13.55 4.87 16.44
C PHE A 194 -12.29 5.73 16.65
N SER A 195 -11.73 6.29 15.57
CA SER A 195 -10.61 7.24 15.65
C SER A 195 -10.94 8.47 16.49
N THR A 196 -12.13 9.02 16.27
CA THR A 196 -12.61 10.20 16.99
C THR A 196 -12.79 9.86 18.48
N PHE A 197 -13.36 8.70 18.78
CA PHE A 197 -13.50 8.20 20.14
C PHE A 197 -12.15 8.06 20.87
N MET A 198 -11.16 7.39 20.26
CA MET A 198 -9.82 7.28 20.86
C MET A 198 -9.14 8.64 21.09
N THR A 199 -9.42 9.60 20.21
CA THR A 199 -8.90 10.97 20.35
C THR A 199 -9.59 11.68 21.52
N PHE A 200 -10.90 11.51 21.71
CA PHE A 200 -11.63 12.04 22.87
C PHE A 200 -11.17 11.44 24.19
N GLU A 201 -10.93 10.13 24.23
CA GLU A 201 -10.39 9.40 25.38
C GLU A 201 -8.90 9.68 25.63
N ARG A 202 -8.27 10.53 24.80
CA ARG A 202 -6.86 10.90 24.90
C ARG A 202 -5.89 9.71 24.92
N VAL A 203 -6.26 8.61 24.26
CA VAL A 203 -5.44 7.40 24.17
C VAL A 203 -4.05 7.71 23.60
N PRO A 204 -3.91 8.50 22.51
CA PRO A 204 -2.60 8.87 21.99
C PRO A 204 -1.73 9.67 22.99
N GLN A 205 -2.33 10.51 23.85
CA GLN A 205 -1.60 11.31 24.85
C GLN A 205 -1.06 10.39 25.94
N ALA A 206 -1.92 9.50 26.46
CA ALA A 206 -1.55 8.53 27.48
C ALA A 206 -0.43 7.60 27.00
N ILE A 207 -0.43 7.21 25.72
CA ILE A 207 0.66 6.45 25.10
C ILE A 207 1.97 7.23 25.16
N SER A 208 1.97 8.51 24.77
CA SER A 208 3.20 9.31 24.75
C SER A 208 3.78 9.51 26.16
N GLU A 209 2.93 9.74 27.16
CA GLU A 209 3.34 9.87 28.57
C GLU A 209 3.89 8.53 29.12
N PHE A 210 3.23 7.43 28.79
CA PHE A 210 3.70 6.09 29.14
C PHE A 210 5.07 5.79 28.52
N LEU A 211 5.29 6.13 27.25
CA LEU A 211 6.58 5.90 26.58
C LEU A 211 7.74 6.64 27.25
N MET A 212 7.51 7.87 27.73
CA MET A 212 8.53 8.67 28.41
C MET A 212 8.91 8.13 29.80
N THR A 213 8.06 7.32 30.44
CA THR A 213 8.29 6.78 31.79
C THR A 213 8.84 5.35 31.79
N VAL A 214 8.64 4.61 30.71
CA VAL A 214 8.91 3.16 30.66
C VAL A 214 10.35 2.82 30.25
N THR A 215 11.00 3.65 29.43
CA THR A 215 12.32 3.31 28.89
C THR A 215 13.18 4.52 28.59
N GLU A 216 14.47 4.41 28.90
CA GLU A 216 15.52 5.35 28.46
C GLU A 216 16.25 4.85 27.20
N SER A 217 16.00 3.60 26.76
CA SER A 217 16.62 3.02 25.58
C SER A 217 15.84 3.34 24.29
N PRO A 218 16.47 3.97 23.28
CA PRO A 218 15.85 4.23 21.97
C PRO A 218 15.36 2.97 21.25
N VAL A 219 16.06 1.84 21.44
CA VAL A 219 15.74 0.56 20.80
C VAL A 219 14.43 -0.02 21.32
N VAL A 220 14.25 0.04 22.64
CA VAL A 220 13.03 -0.43 23.32
C VAL A 220 11.87 0.53 23.04
N LEU A 221 12.13 1.84 22.99
CA LEU A 221 11.13 2.84 22.61
C LEU A 221 10.55 2.54 21.22
N LEU A 222 11.41 2.31 20.22
CA LEU A 222 10.99 1.99 18.86
C LEU A 222 10.21 0.67 18.79
N LEU A 223 10.55 -0.32 19.61
CA LEU A 223 9.81 -1.58 19.71
C LEU A 223 8.37 -1.35 20.18
N ILE A 224 8.20 -0.58 21.26
CA ILE A 224 6.89 -0.29 21.84
C ILE A 224 6.07 0.55 20.84
N ILE A 225 6.70 1.55 20.20
CA ILE A 225 6.05 2.36 19.17
C ILE A 225 5.58 1.50 17.99
N ASN A 226 6.41 0.58 17.50
CA ASN A 226 5.98 -0.37 16.45
C ASN A 226 4.77 -1.20 16.89
N ALA A 227 4.82 -1.78 18.08
CA ALA A 227 3.71 -2.59 18.59
C ALA A 227 2.41 -1.77 18.68
N ILE A 228 2.49 -0.55 19.21
CA ILE A 228 1.35 0.35 19.33
C ILE A 228 0.83 0.77 17.95
N LEU A 229 1.70 1.22 17.05
CA LEU A 229 1.29 1.66 15.71
C LEU A 229 0.68 0.53 14.89
N LEU A 230 1.18 -0.70 15.05
CA LEU A 230 0.63 -1.88 14.40
C LEU A 230 -0.77 -2.21 14.93
N VAL A 231 -0.99 -2.11 16.25
CA VAL A 231 -2.33 -2.25 16.86
C VAL A 231 -3.25 -1.13 16.43
N VAL A 232 -2.80 0.12 16.44
CA VAL A 232 -3.60 1.28 15.99
C VAL A 232 -3.99 1.12 14.52
N GLY A 233 -3.07 0.68 13.67
CA GLY A 233 -3.32 0.44 12.25
C GLY A 233 -4.29 -0.73 11.96
N CYS A 234 -4.55 -1.60 12.95
CA CYS A 234 -5.61 -2.62 12.82
C CYS A 234 -7.00 -1.97 12.76
N PHE A 235 -7.21 -0.92 13.57
CA PHE A 235 -8.51 -0.28 13.75
C PHE A 235 -8.68 0.99 12.90
N LEU A 236 -7.59 1.72 12.71
CA LEU A 236 -7.58 3.00 12.02
C LEU A 236 -7.05 2.88 10.60
N ASP A 237 -7.70 3.62 9.70
CA ASP A 237 -7.09 3.91 8.42
C ASP A 237 -5.80 4.72 8.58
N THR A 238 -4.90 4.59 7.61
CA THR A 238 -3.61 5.27 7.56
C THR A 238 -3.77 6.80 7.65
N VAL A 239 -4.81 7.38 7.03
CA VAL A 239 -5.03 8.84 7.04
C VAL A 239 -5.29 9.38 8.46
N PRO A 240 -6.36 8.96 9.17
CA PRO A 240 -6.63 9.44 10.52
C PRO A 240 -5.52 9.06 11.51
N ALA A 241 -4.93 7.87 11.38
CA ALA A 241 -3.84 7.45 12.25
C ALA A 241 -2.60 8.37 12.11
N ILE A 242 -2.25 8.80 10.89
CA ILE A 242 -1.13 9.73 10.69
C ILE A 242 -1.42 11.09 11.29
N ILE A 243 -2.60 11.65 11.04
CA ILE A 243 -2.97 12.98 11.51
C ILE A 243 -2.94 13.06 13.04
N VAL A 244 -3.38 12.01 13.73
CA VAL A 244 -3.46 11.97 15.18
C VAL A 244 -2.12 11.57 15.81
N MET A 245 -1.52 10.46 15.38
CA MET A 245 -0.37 9.87 16.09
C MET A 245 0.95 10.58 15.78
N ALA A 246 1.13 11.11 14.55
CA ALA A 246 2.40 11.70 14.14
C ALA A 246 2.81 12.91 14.99
N PRO A 247 1.99 13.97 15.13
CA PRO A 247 2.38 15.14 15.93
C PRO A 247 2.54 14.82 17.41
N MET A 248 1.96 13.72 17.87
CA MET A 248 1.98 13.31 19.27
C MET A 248 3.20 12.48 19.64
N LEU A 249 3.60 11.57 18.76
CA LEU A 249 4.79 10.73 18.99
C LEU A 249 6.08 11.41 18.54
N LEU A 250 6.01 12.36 17.61
CA LEU A 250 7.19 13.04 17.07
C LEU A 250 8.05 13.70 18.17
N PRO A 251 7.50 14.46 19.15
CA PRO A 251 8.31 15.05 20.22
C PRO A 251 9.12 13.99 20.97
N THR A 252 8.50 12.88 21.32
CA THR A 252 9.13 11.73 22.01
C THR A 252 10.25 11.12 21.16
N ILE A 253 10.01 10.90 19.87
CA ILE A 253 11.03 10.40 18.92
C ILE A 253 12.23 11.35 18.83
N THR A 254 11.97 12.66 18.68
CA THR A 254 13.03 13.66 18.57
C THR A 254 13.82 13.82 19.86
N HIS A 255 13.19 13.66 21.02
CA HIS A 255 13.85 13.68 22.32
C HIS A 255 14.90 12.57 22.44
N PHE A 256 14.64 11.39 21.86
CA PHE A 256 15.56 10.25 21.83
C PHE A 256 16.57 10.31 20.67
N GLY A 257 16.67 11.44 19.96
CA GLY A 257 17.64 11.65 18.88
C GLY A 257 17.32 10.89 17.58
N ILE A 258 16.11 10.38 17.42
CA ILE A 258 15.70 9.65 16.21
C ILE A 258 15.27 10.66 15.14
N SER A 259 15.71 10.45 13.89
CA SER A 259 15.37 11.32 12.77
C SER A 259 13.85 11.36 12.51
N PRO A 260 13.23 12.55 12.40
CA PRO A 260 11.83 12.71 12.01
C PRO A 260 11.48 12.04 10.67
N VAL A 261 12.45 11.97 9.75
CA VAL A 261 12.25 11.33 8.44
C VAL A 261 12.18 9.81 8.60
N HIS A 262 13.09 9.25 9.38
CA HIS A 262 13.11 7.82 9.66
C HIS A 262 11.84 7.38 10.39
N PHE A 263 11.39 8.17 11.37
CA PHE A 263 10.11 7.92 12.04
C PHE A 263 8.91 7.99 11.09
N GLY A 264 8.91 8.94 10.14
CA GLY A 264 7.87 8.99 9.09
C GLY A 264 7.80 7.70 8.27
N VAL A 265 8.94 7.11 7.93
CA VAL A 265 9.01 5.80 7.25
C VAL A 265 8.48 4.69 8.16
N ILE A 266 8.98 4.57 9.39
CA ILE A 266 8.54 3.56 10.35
C ILE A 266 7.02 3.63 10.54
N MET A 267 6.49 4.84 10.68
CA MET A 267 5.08 5.06 10.91
C MET A 267 4.23 4.70 9.68
N ALA A 268 4.66 5.08 8.48
CA ALA A 268 3.98 4.67 7.25
C ALA A 268 3.95 3.15 7.06
N VAL A 269 5.08 2.46 7.33
CA VAL A 269 5.19 1.00 7.21
C VAL A 269 4.33 0.29 8.27
N ASN A 270 4.38 0.72 9.53
CA ASN A 270 3.55 0.14 10.59
C ASN A 270 2.07 0.24 10.28
N LEU A 271 1.60 1.42 9.87
CA LEU A 271 0.19 1.63 9.58
C LEU A 271 -0.23 0.85 8.33
N ALA A 272 0.62 0.79 7.30
CA ALA A 272 0.35 -0.02 6.11
C ALA A 272 0.23 -1.52 6.43
N PHE A 273 1.09 -2.04 7.30
CA PHE A 273 1.01 -3.43 7.75
C PHE A 273 -0.13 -3.68 8.73
N GLY A 274 -0.43 -2.73 9.60
CA GLY A 274 -1.57 -2.73 10.52
C GLY A 274 -2.89 -2.97 9.79
N LEU A 275 -3.06 -2.36 8.61
CA LEU A 275 -4.24 -2.57 7.77
C LEU A 275 -4.44 -4.05 7.33
N CYS A 276 -3.40 -4.88 7.40
CA CYS A 276 -3.41 -6.30 7.04
C CYS A 276 -3.19 -7.24 8.24
N THR A 277 -3.23 -6.74 9.47
CA THR A 277 -3.04 -7.54 10.68
C THR A 277 -4.35 -8.20 11.13
N PRO A 278 -4.38 -9.52 11.41
CA PRO A 278 -5.52 -10.16 12.09
C PRO A 278 -5.63 -9.71 13.56
N PRO A 279 -6.83 -9.59 14.17
CA PRO A 279 -8.15 -10.02 13.68
C PRO A 279 -8.96 -8.95 12.93
N TYR A 280 -8.60 -7.67 13.06
CA TYR A 280 -9.27 -6.53 12.44
C TYR A 280 -8.26 -5.81 11.56
N GLY A 281 -8.43 -5.85 10.24
CA GLY A 281 -7.58 -5.14 9.30
C GLY A 281 -8.44 -4.56 8.18
N CYS A 282 -8.55 -3.23 8.12
CA CYS A 282 -9.43 -2.55 7.16
C CYS A 282 -9.17 -2.99 5.72
N ASN A 283 -7.91 -3.21 5.35
CA ASN A 283 -7.54 -3.63 4.00
C ASN A 283 -7.92 -5.10 3.71
N LEU A 284 -7.95 -5.96 4.73
CA LEU A 284 -8.47 -7.33 4.61
C LEU A 284 -9.97 -7.33 4.36
N PHE A 285 -10.73 -6.46 5.02
CA PHE A 285 -12.16 -6.30 4.77
C PHE A 285 -12.44 -5.80 3.34
N VAL A 286 -11.65 -4.84 2.84
CA VAL A 286 -11.76 -4.37 1.46
C VAL A 286 -11.44 -5.51 0.47
N GLY A 287 -10.36 -6.26 0.69
CA GLY A 287 -10.03 -7.40 -0.16
C GLY A 287 -11.10 -8.49 -0.16
N ALA A 288 -11.66 -8.81 1.00
CA ALA A 288 -12.75 -9.77 1.14
C ALA A 288 -14.02 -9.29 0.42
N ALA A 289 -14.36 -8.00 0.51
CA ALA A 289 -15.50 -7.40 -0.18
C ALA A 289 -15.34 -7.45 -1.71
N VAL A 290 -14.15 -7.13 -2.21
CA VAL A 290 -13.82 -7.18 -3.65
C VAL A 290 -13.86 -8.63 -4.16
N ALA A 291 -13.33 -9.56 -3.38
CA ALA A 291 -13.33 -11.00 -3.69
C ALA A 291 -14.69 -11.68 -3.48
N LYS A 292 -15.64 -11.02 -2.82
CA LYS A 292 -16.95 -11.56 -2.42
C LYS A 292 -16.83 -12.86 -1.59
N ILE A 293 -15.94 -12.86 -0.61
CA ILE A 293 -15.70 -13.98 0.33
C ILE A 293 -15.74 -13.49 1.77
N SER A 294 -15.81 -14.41 2.73
CA SER A 294 -15.60 -14.08 4.14
C SER A 294 -14.10 -13.84 4.42
N MET A 295 -13.80 -12.83 5.25
CA MET A 295 -12.42 -12.51 5.66
C MET A 295 -11.75 -13.68 6.39
N GLU A 296 -12.51 -14.47 7.16
CA GLU A 296 -12.00 -15.64 7.88
C GLU A 296 -11.30 -16.66 6.95
N SER A 297 -11.81 -16.81 5.72
CA SER A 297 -11.22 -17.73 4.73
C SER A 297 -9.79 -17.32 4.31
N MET A 298 -9.40 -16.07 4.57
CA MET A 298 -8.08 -15.52 4.26
C MET A 298 -7.06 -15.77 5.37
N PHE A 299 -7.48 -16.04 6.61
CA PHE A 299 -6.60 -16.07 7.80
C PHE A 299 -5.41 -17.01 7.65
N LYS A 300 -5.62 -18.20 7.07
CA LYS A 300 -4.53 -19.16 6.81
C LYS A 300 -3.44 -18.61 5.90
N TYR A 301 -3.82 -17.77 4.92
CA TYR A 301 -2.88 -17.18 3.97
C TYR A 301 -2.25 -15.89 4.49
N ILE A 302 -2.90 -15.21 5.44
CA ILE A 302 -2.40 -13.96 6.02
C ILE A 302 -1.15 -14.20 6.88
N ILE A 303 -1.12 -15.27 7.66
CA ILE A 303 -0.05 -15.54 8.64
C ILE A 303 1.37 -15.50 8.02
N PRO A 304 1.67 -16.20 6.91
CA PRO A 304 3.01 -16.13 6.31
C PRO A 304 3.42 -14.72 5.87
N PHE A 305 2.51 -13.99 5.21
CA PHE A 305 2.78 -12.61 4.80
C PHE A 305 2.96 -11.70 6.01
N PHE A 306 2.17 -11.90 7.07
CA PHE A 306 2.24 -11.10 8.29
C PHE A 306 3.56 -11.31 9.04
N ILE A 307 4.06 -12.55 9.14
CA ILE A 307 5.37 -12.84 9.74
C ILE A 307 6.47 -12.09 8.97
N VAL A 308 6.43 -12.15 7.64
CA VAL A 308 7.41 -11.46 6.79
C VAL A 308 7.29 -9.95 6.95
N SER A 309 6.07 -9.39 7.02
CA SER A 309 5.85 -7.98 7.33
C SER A 309 6.47 -7.56 8.66
N ILE A 310 6.32 -8.36 9.73
CA ILE A 310 6.96 -8.06 11.02
C ILE A 310 8.48 -8.07 10.89
N VAL A 311 9.06 -9.07 10.23
CA VAL A 311 10.53 -9.13 10.04
C VAL A 311 11.04 -7.92 9.26
N LEU A 312 10.38 -7.56 8.16
CA LEU A 312 10.72 -6.40 7.35
C LEU A 312 10.58 -5.10 8.15
N LEU A 313 9.52 -4.96 8.94
CA LEU A 313 9.30 -3.83 9.83
C LEU A 313 10.47 -3.68 10.81
N MET A 314 10.87 -4.76 11.47
CA MET A 314 11.97 -4.75 12.43
C MET A 314 13.31 -4.39 11.75
N ILE A 315 13.57 -4.90 10.55
CA ILE A 315 14.74 -4.52 9.75
C ILE A 315 14.73 -3.03 9.44
N ILE A 316 13.59 -2.49 8.98
CA ILE A 316 13.45 -1.07 8.66
C ILE A 316 13.65 -0.23 9.92
N THR A 317 13.05 -0.60 11.05
CA THR A 317 13.13 0.16 12.31
C THR A 317 14.55 0.22 12.90
N TYR A 318 15.30 -0.89 12.86
CA TYR A 318 16.61 -0.95 13.52
C TYR A 318 17.79 -0.68 12.60
N VAL A 319 17.55 -0.55 11.29
CA VAL A 319 18.58 -0.16 10.32
C VAL A 319 18.20 1.18 9.69
N PRO A 320 18.46 2.31 10.38
CA PRO A 320 18.14 3.65 9.87
C PRO A 320 18.74 3.96 8.51
N ALA A 321 19.87 3.33 8.18
CA ALA A 321 20.49 3.44 6.87
C ALA A 321 19.51 3.10 5.74
N ILE A 322 18.57 2.17 5.92
CA ILE A 322 17.60 1.82 4.87
C ILE A 322 16.71 3.02 4.53
N SER A 323 16.31 3.82 5.52
CA SER A 323 15.50 5.02 5.29
C SER A 323 16.33 6.28 4.99
N LEU A 324 17.57 6.35 5.45
CA LEU A 324 18.40 7.56 5.37
C LEU A 324 19.47 7.52 4.29
N PHE A 325 19.65 6.39 3.59
CA PHE A 325 20.72 6.20 2.60
C PHE A 325 20.75 7.26 1.49
N PHE A 326 19.58 7.70 1.01
CA PHE A 326 19.47 8.71 -0.06
C PHE A 326 19.43 10.15 0.45
N ILE A 327 19.57 10.36 1.76
CA ILE A 327 19.42 11.67 2.42
C ILE A 327 20.73 12.13 3.02
N ASN A 328 21.56 11.20 3.51
CA ASN A 328 22.93 11.43 3.94
C ASN A 328 23.87 11.51 2.75
#